data_AF-A0A1X6ZDD2-F1
#
_entry.id   AF-A0A1X6ZDD2-F1
#
_cell.length_a   1.000
_cell.length_b   1.000
_cell.length_c   1.000
_cell.angle_alpha   90.00
_cell.angle_beta   90.00
_cell.angle_gamma   90.00
#
_symmetry.space_group_name_H-M   'P 1'
#
loop_
_entity.id
_entity.type
_entity.pdbx_description
1 polymer ?
#
loop_
_entity_poly.entity_id
_entity_poly.type
_entity_poly.pdbx_seq_one_letter_code
_entity_poly.pdbx_strand_id
1 'polypeptide(L)'
;MTNITIGLRSGVTLFLAGALWPATQVAAQAPESCADISPLAIVSASDDGSFDAEYGPDRVFDNDFDPDSRWSSEGAGKQLTLDLGEAQALREVGLAFYKGDERRTSFDLEASEDGDSWTSLISGGQSAGQSTAIERFEVPATPARYLRLTGQGNEASGWNSLIEVQAYGCGSGEVAELSDGSDTARVANMSKTGLDLRIDVPPSENFDLTGWKLTLPADLDQDGKVDEISENELQGWSDDRFFYTDPVTGGMVFRTVPGGFTTSGSSYARSELREMIRRGDENISTRNDDGTPTANNWVFSSAPEEAQAMAGGVDGVMRATLAVNQVTRIGEAGKVGRVIIGQIHAKDDEPIRLYYRKLPGNKFGSIYFAHEAVGEDDVYVEMIGSRGNHAENPDDGIALDETFAYEIAVRGEERDGVEHPMLHVAITRDDGSRIEAEPYDMSESGYSVADDFMYFKAGAYSQNNTSDRPDRDYDQVTFFELDVEHGS
;
A
#
# COMPACT_ATOMS: atom_id res chain seq x y z
N MET A 1 -83.60 -47.41 -21.13
CA MET A 1 -84.89 -47.91 -20.59
C MET A 1 -84.57 -48.83 -19.43
N THR A 2 -84.74 -48.41 -18.17
CA THR A 2 -85.58 -49.06 -17.15
C THR A 2 -85.68 -48.09 -15.98
N ASN A 3 -86.91 -47.68 -15.66
CA ASN A 3 -87.28 -47.01 -14.41
C ASN A 3 -87.27 -48.02 -13.26
N ILE A 4 -87.07 -47.55 -12.02
CA ILE A 4 -87.81 -47.94 -10.78
C ILE A 4 -87.16 -47.16 -9.62
N THR A 5 -87.82 -46.14 -9.07
CA THR A 5 -88.76 -46.12 -7.93
C THR A 5 -88.07 -45.92 -6.58
N ILE A 6 -88.52 -44.86 -5.91
CA ILE A 6 -88.19 -44.33 -4.60
C ILE A 6 -88.56 -45.30 -3.47
N GLY A 7 -87.72 -45.35 -2.43
CA GLY A 7 -88.08 -45.81 -1.09
C GLY A 7 -87.27 -45.07 -0.03
N LEU A 8 -87.89 -44.10 0.65
CA LEU A 8 -87.32 -43.46 1.85
C LEU A 8 -87.18 -44.47 2.98
N ARG A 9 -86.07 -44.42 3.73
CA ARG A 9 -86.07 -44.49 5.19
C ARG A 9 -84.79 -43.89 5.77
N SER A 10 -85.01 -43.08 6.80
CA SER A 10 -84.09 -42.23 7.54
C SER A 10 -83.17 -43.02 8.47
N GLY A 11 -81.95 -42.52 8.71
CA GLY A 11 -81.26 -42.79 9.98
C GLY A 11 -79.74 -42.86 9.97
N VAL A 12 -79.13 -41.80 10.50
CA VAL A 12 -77.83 -41.72 11.21
C VAL A 12 -76.57 -41.55 10.35
N THR A 13 -76.16 -40.29 10.21
CA THR A 13 -74.83 -39.86 9.77
C THR A 13 -73.89 -39.84 10.98
N LEU A 14 -72.83 -40.65 10.95
CA LEU A 14 -71.73 -40.61 11.92
C LEU A 14 -70.68 -39.62 11.39
N PHE A 15 -70.54 -38.45 12.02
CA PHE A 15 -69.44 -37.52 11.74
C PHE A 15 -68.17 -38.03 12.44
N LEU A 16 -67.17 -38.48 11.67
CA LEU A 16 -65.79 -38.54 12.15
C LEU A 16 -65.17 -37.15 12.00
N ALA A 17 -64.95 -36.47 13.13
CA ALA A 17 -64.11 -35.28 13.19
C ALA A 17 -62.64 -35.72 13.15
N GLY A 18 -61.98 -35.49 12.01
CA GLY A 18 -60.51 -35.52 11.92
C GLY A 18 -59.98 -34.23 12.53
N ALA A 19 -59.28 -34.32 13.67
CA ALA A 19 -58.55 -33.21 14.24
C ALA A 19 -57.31 -32.93 13.39
N LEU A 20 -57.30 -31.80 12.68
CA LEU A 20 -56.08 -31.20 12.15
C LEU A 20 -55.38 -30.49 13.31
N TRP A 21 -54.21 -30.97 13.69
CA TRP A 21 -53.30 -30.21 14.56
C TRP A 21 -52.64 -29.10 13.74
N PRO A 22 -52.60 -27.84 14.22
CA PRO A 22 -51.74 -26.85 13.60
C PRO A 22 -50.28 -27.25 13.91
N ALA A 23 -49.46 -27.39 12.88
CA ALA A 23 -48.02 -27.45 13.07
C ALA A 23 -47.58 -26.08 13.58
N THR A 24 -47.20 -25.99 14.85
CA THR A 24 -46.47 -24.83 15.38
C THR A 24 -45.11 -24.80 14.72
N GLN A 25 -44.92 -23.89 13.76
CA GLN A 25 -43.60 -23.48 13.28
C GLN A 25 -42.90 -22.79 14.44
N VAL A 26 -41.92 -23.46 15.05
CA VAL A 26 -41.02 -22.81 16.01
C VAL A 26 -40.10 -21.94 15.16
N ALA A 27 -40.20 -20.61 15.28
CA ALA A 27 -39.21 -19.72 14.71
C ALA A 27 -37.85 -20.07 15.33
N ALA A 28 -36.87 -20.41 14.50
CA ALA A 28 -35.50 -20.60 14.96
C ALA A 28 -35.03 -19.26 15.55
N GLN A 29 -34.63 -19.27 16.82
CA GLN A 29 -34.04 -18.09 17.44
C GLN A 29 -32.62 -17.91 16.90
N ALA A 30 -32.27 -16.69 16.52
CA ALA A 30 -30.92 -16.37 16.09
C ALA A 30 -29.93 -16.65 17.24
N PRO A 31 -28.72 -17.14 16.94
CA PRO A 31 -27.70 -17.38 17.96
C PRO A 31 -27.29 -16.06 18.65
N GLU A 32 -27.17 -16.04 19.97
CA GLU A 32 -26.77 -14.83 20.72
C GLU A 32 -25.27 -14.52 20.61
N SER A 33 -24.47 -15.40 19.99
CA SER A 33 -23.02 -15.22 19.83
C SER A 33 -22.51 -15.88 18.54
N CYS A 34 -21.51 -15.26 17.90
CA CYS A 34 -20.83 -15.80 16.72
C CYS A 34 -19.39 -16.21 17.05
N ALA A 35 -19.01 -17.43 16.67
CA ALA A 35 -17.62 -17.90 16.73
C ALA A 35 -16.82 -17.38 15.54
N ASP A 36 -17.43 -17.40 14.36
CA ASP A 36 -16.90 -16.87 13.11
C ASP A 36 -17.90 -15.83 12.56
N ILE A 37 -17.38 -14.76 11.95
CA ILE A 37 -18.17 -13.70 11.31
C ILE A 37 -18.05 -13.88 9.81
N SER A 38 -19.19 -14.02 9.13
CA SER A 38 -19.27 -14.23 7.67
C SER A 38 -20.34 -13.33 7.06
N PRO A 39 -20.31 -13.07 5.74
CA PRO A 39 -21.37 -12.33 5.07
C PRO A 39 -22.72 -13.04 5.18
N LEU A 40 -23.79 -12.26 5.36
CA LEU A 40 -25.18 -12.72 5.45
C LEU A 40 -25.96 -12.27 4.21
N ALA A 41 -26.84 -13.13 3.72
CA ALA A 41 -27.72 -12.82 2.60
C ALA A 41 -28.66 -11.65 2.94
N ILE A 42 -28.72 -10.67 2.04
CA ILE A 42 -29.82 -9.70 1.97
C ILE A 42 -30.72 -10.15 0.82
N VAL A 43 -32.01 -10.39 1.11
CA VAL A 43 -32.96 -10.92 0.12
C VAL A 43 -33.83 -9.84 -0.52
N SER A 44 -33.97 -8.69 0.14
CA SER A 44 -34.67 -7.53 -0.42
C SER A 44 -34.32 -6.25 0.34
N ALA A 45 -34.51 -5.10 -0.31
CA ALA A 45 -34.43 -3.78 0.31
C ALA A 45 -35.61 -2.90 -0.13
N SER A 46 -36.02 -1.97 0.73
CA SER A 46 -37.16 -1.08 0.51
C SER A 46 -36.98 0.29 1.19
N ASP A 47 -37.63 1.31 0.64
CA ASP A 47 -37.75 2.68 1.18
C ASP A 47 -39.24 3.10 1.09
N ASP A 48 -39.60 4.29 1.55
CA ASP A 48 -40.95 4.88 1.54
C ASP A 48 -41.50 5.23 0.14
N GLY A 49 -40.72 4.96 -0.91
CA GLY A 49 -41.08 5.21 -2.31
C GLY A 49 -40.76 6.63 -2.81
N SER A 50 -40.08 7.45 -2.02
CA SER A 50 -39.65 8.80 -2.39
C SER A 50 -38.17 8.91 -2.77
N PHE A 51 -37.50 7.77 -2.97
CA PHE A 51 -36.17 7.69 -3.57
C PHE A 51 -36.18 8.25 -5.01
N ASP A 52 -35.00 8.61 -5.51
CA ASP A 52 -34.83 9.00 -6.91
C ASP A 52 -35.15 7.81 -7.82
N ALA A 53 -36.09 7.97 -8.76
CA ALA A 53 -36.58 6.87 -9.59
C ALA A 53 -35.49 6.18 -10.41
N GLU A 54 -34.35 6.84 -10.65
CA GLU A 54 -33.20 6.23 -11.31
C GLU A 54 -32.35 5.40 -10.36
N TYR A 55 -32.43 5.56 -9.02
CA TYR A 55 -31.52 4.99 -8.02
C TYR A 55 -32.28 4.27 -6.88
N GLY A 56 -32.78 3.07 -7.20
CA GLY A 56 -33.66 2.26 -6.33
C GLY A 56 -32.94 1.50 -5.21
N PRO A 57 -33.71 1.04 -4.19
CA PRO A 57 -33.16 0.30 -3.05
C PRO A 57 -32.62 -1.09 -3.41
N ASP A 58 -33.06 -1.68 -4.52
CA ASP A 58 -32.64 -3.01 -4.99
C ASP A 58 -31.17 -3.09 -5.42
N ARG A 59 -30.50 -1.95 -5.56
CA ARG A 59 -29.10 -1.85 -5.98
C ARG A 59 -28.10 -1.98 -4.85
N VAL A 60 -28.52 -1.76 -3.60
CA VAL A 60 -27.57 -1.74 -2.48
C VAL A 60 -27.12 -3.11 -2.00
N PHE A 61 -27.42 -4.19 -2.72
CA PHE A 61 -27.02 -5.54 -2.35
C PHE A 61 -26.77 -6.43 -3.59
N ASP A 62 -26.44 -5.79 -4.73
CA ASP A 62 -26.20 -6.49 -6.00
C ASP A 62 -24.73 -6.78 -6.27
N ASN A 63 -23.83 -6.35 -5.36
CA ASN A 63 -22.38 -6.50 -5.45
C ASN A 63 -21.81 -5.81 -6.71
N ASP A 64 -22.46 -4.72 -7.15
CA ASP A 64 -21.99 -3.80 -8.19
C ASP A 64 -21.57 -2.47 -7.55
N PHE A 65 -20.28 -2.17 -7.61
CA PHE A 65 -19.69 -0.97 -7.02
C PHE A 65 -19.65 0.24 -7.98
N ASP A 66 -20.26 0.13 -9.17
CA ASP A 66 -20.41 1.28 -10.06
C ASP A 66 -21.22 2.38 -9.35
N PRO A 67 -20.79 3.66 -9.39
CA PRO A 67 -21.51 4.75 -8.73
C PRO A 67 -22.97 4.89 -9.19
N ASP A 68 -23.33 4.45 -10.39
CA ASP A 68 -24.72 4.45 -10.88
C ASP A 68 -25.54 3.25 -10.35
N SER A 69 -24.90 2.21 -9.83
CA SER A 69 -25.54 1.19 -8.99
C SER A 69 -25.65 1.69 -7.55
N ARG A 70 -26.70 2.47 -7.25
CA ARG A 70 -26.91 3.03 -5.92
C ARG A 70 -28.38 3.20 -5.57
N TRP A 71 -28.68 3.24 -4.27
CA TRP A 71 -29.87 3.89 -3.74
C TRP A 71 -29.61 5.38 -3.55
N SER A 72 -30.60 6.24 -3.81
CA SER A 72 -30.52 7.66 -3.45
C SER A 72 -31.86 8.25 -3.02
N SER A 73 -31.90 8.94 -1.87
CA SER A 73 -33.11 9.54 -1.32
C SER A 73 -32.79 10.87 -0.62
N GLU A 74 -33.49 11.95 -0.99
CA GLU A 74 -33.22 13.30 -0.47
C GLU A 74 -34.03 13.62 0.79
N GLY A 75 -33.34 14.10 1.82
CA GLY A 75 -33.92 14.57 3.08
C GLY A 75 -33.35 13.84 4.30
N ALA A 76 -33.32 14.52 5.43
CA ALA A 76 -32.97 13.88 6.71
C ALA A 76 -34.10 12.94 7.17
N GLY A 77 -33.73 11.80 7.73
CA GLY A 77 -34.66 10.78 8.21
C GLY A 77 -35.16 9.81 7.13
N LYS A 78 -34.56 9.78 5.94
CA LYS A 78 -34.90 8.79 4.90
C LYS A 78 -34.43 7.41 5.28
N GLN A 79 -35.25 6.38 5.07
CA GLN A 79 -35.05 5.06 5.64
C GLN A 79 -34.93 3.99 4.56
N LEU A 80 -33.79 3.31 4.55
CA LEU A 80 -33.57 2.10 3.77
C LEU A 80 -33.70 0.89 4.70
N THR A 81 -34.64 -0.01 4.42
CA THR A 81 -34.86 -1.24 5.20
C THR A 81 -34.50 -2.45 4.37
N LEU A 82 -33.57 -3.27 4.87
CA LEU A 82 -33.09 -4.52 4.27
C LEU A 82 -33.66 -5.72 5.03
N ASP A 83 -34.12 -6.76 4.33
CA ASP A 83 -34.58 -8.04 4.87
C ASP A 83 -33.49 -9.10 4.64
N LEU A 84 -33.02 -9.73 5.71
CA LEU A 84 -32.09 -10.87 5.70
C LEU A 84 -32.81 -12.20 5.43
N GLY A 85 -34.14 -12.17 5.26
CA GLY A 85 -35.01 -13.31 4.96
C GLY A 85 -35.50 -14.04 6.21
N GLU A 86 -34.63 -14.19 7.21
CA GLU A 86 -34.93 -14.75 8.52
C GLU A 86 -34.03 -14.13 9.60
N ALA A 87 -34.30 -14.41 10.88
CA ALA A 87 -33.51 -13.85 11.97
C ALA A 87 -32.09 -14.46 12.01
N GLN A 88 -31.08 -13.61 11.83
CA GLN A 88 -29.66 -13.91 11.91
C GLN A 88 -29.02 -13.19 13.11
N ALA A 89 -27.79 -13.55 13.48
CA ALA A 89 -27.04 -12.83 14.49
C ALA A 89 -26.13 -11.78 13.84
N LEU A 90 -26.55 -10.51 13.85
CA LEU A 90 -25.79 -9.42 13.22
C LEU A 90 -24.64 -8.96 14.13
N ARG A 91 -23.45 -8.74 13.52
CA ARG A 91 -22.22 -8.30 14.20
C ARG A 91 -21.57 -7.10 13.56
N GLU A 92 -21.68 -6.96 12.24
CA GLU A 92 -21.15 -5.81 11.51
C GLU A 92 -22.07 -5.45 10.36
N VAL A 93 -22.00 -4.18 9.93
CA VAL A 93 -22.66 -3.68 8.73
C VAL A 93 -21.60 -3.02 7.86
N GLY A 94 -21.46 -3.48 6.62
CA GLY A 94 -20.64 -2.85 5.60
C GLY A 94 -21.46 -1.84 4.82
N LEU A 95 -20.97 -0.62 4.65
CA LEU A 95 -21.63 0.44 3.87
C LEU A 95 -20.63 1.06 2.88
N ALA A 96 -20.94 1.03 1.60
CA ALA A 96 -20.24 1.78 0.57
C ALA A 96 -21.03 3.04 0.22
N PHE A 97 -20.43 4.22 0.40
CA PHE A 97 -21.11 5.50 0.22
C PHE A 97 -20.81 6.12 -1.15
N TYR A 98 -21.85 6.64 -1.82
CA TYR A 98 -21.65 7.36 -3.07
C TYR A 98 -20.91 8.69 -2.84
N LYS A 99 -19.77 8.85 -3.52
CA LYS A 99 -18.77 9.90 -3.27
C LYS A 99 -18.20 9.84 -1.86
N GLY A 100 -18.05 8.64 -1.31
CA GLY A 100 -17.42 8.40 -0.02
C GLY A 100 -15.96 8.85 0.05
N ASP A 101 -15.32 9.13 -1.09
CA ASP A 101 -14.00 9.78 -1.22
C ASP A 101 -14.03 11.32 -1.21
N GLU A 102 -15.21 11.93 -1.32
CA GLU A 102 -15.35 13.40 -1.44
C GLU A 102 -16.09 14.04 -0.24
N ARG A 103 -16.87 13.27 0.51
CA ARG A 103 -17.76 13.78 1.58
C ARG A 103 -18.11 12.72 2.60
N ARG A 104 -18.38 13.15 3.83
CA ARG A 104 -18.93 12.29 4.89
C ARG A 104 -20.46 12.29 4.87
N THR A 105 -21.05 11.12 5.06
CA THR A 105 -22.48 10.88 5.15
C THR A 105 -22.85 10.51 6.58
N SER A 106 -23.93 11.07 7.12
CA SER A 106 -24.39 10.79 8.48
C SER A 106 -25.60 9.86 8.46
N PHE A 107 -25.65 8.92 9.41
CA PHE A 107 -26.68 7.89 9.44
C PHE A 107 -26.92 7.32 10.86
N ASP A 108 -28.04 6.64 11.03
CA ASP A 108 -28.33 5.76 12.16
C ASP A 108 -28.55 4.33 11.65
N LEU A 109 -28.21 3.32 12.45
CA LEU A 109 -28.49 1.90 12.18
C LEU A 109 -29.36 1.32 13.28
N GLU A 110 -30.35 0.55 12.87
CA GLU A 110 -31.26 -0.18 13.76
C GLU A 110 -31.52 -1.59 13.23
N ALA A 111 -31.76 -2.55 14.12
CA ALA A 111 -32.12 -3.92 13.78
C ALA A 111 -33.48 -4.31 14.37
N SER A 112 -34.15 -5.27 13.73
CA SER A 112 -35.43 -5.81 14.18
C SER A 112 -35.61 -7.27 13.77
N GLU A 113 -36.30 -8.08 14.56
CA GLU A 113 -36.72 -9.43 14.18
C GLU A 113 -38.11 -9.45 13.52
N ASP A 114 -38.97 -8.49 13.86
CA ASP A 114 -40.40 -8.46 13.50
C ASP A 114 -40.77 -7.34 12.52
N GLY A 115 -39.90 -6.34 12.33
CA GLY A 115 -40.11 -5.16 11.50
C GLY A 115 -40.87 -4.03 12.20
N ASP A 116 -41.36 -4.26 13.42
CA ASP A 116 -42.16 -3.30 14.21
C ASP A 116 -41.37 -2.74 15.39
N SER A 117 -40.61 -3.59 16.08
CA SER A 117 -39.81 -3.27 17.25
C SER A 117 -38.34 -3.14 16.86
N TRP A 118 -37.77 -1.95 17.04
CA TRP A 118 -36.42 -1.63 16.56
C TRP A 118 -35.44 -1.41 17.72
N THR A 119 -34.27 -2.03 17.60
CA THR A 119 -33.13 -1.85 18.51
C THR A 119 -32.08 -0.99 17.82
N SER A 120 -31.67 0.11 18.46
CA SER A 120 -30.60 0.96 17.93
C SER A 120 -29.25 0.24 18.03
N LEU A 121 -28.53 0.21 16.90
CA LEU A 121 -27.18 -0.34 16.78
C LEU A 121 -26.14 0.78 16.80
N ILE A 122 -26.36 1.80 15.97
CA ILE A 122 -25.54 3.01 15.87
C ILE A 122 -26.48 4.21 15.84
N SER A 123 -26.19 5.23 16.63
CA SER A 123 -26.86 6.53 16.53
C SER A 123 -25.85 7.65 16.33
N GLY A 124 -26.11 8.52 15.35
CA GLY A 124 -25.20 9.59 14.95
C GLY A 124 -23.92 9.07 14.28
N GLY A 125 -24.01 7.96 13.54
CA GLY A 125 -22.93 7.43 12.74
C GLY A 125 -22.52 8.38 11.61
N GLN A 126 -21.26 8.29 11.18
CA GLN A 126 -20.72 9.08 10.09
C GLN A 126 -19.71 8.24 9.31
N SER A 127 -19.77 8.30 7.98
CA SER A 127 -18.77 7.68 7.11
C SER A 127 -17.41 8.37 7.22
N ALA A 128 -16.33 7.68 6.88
CA ALA A 128 -14.96 8.19 6.98
C ALA A 128 -14.70 9.34 6.00
N GLY A 129 -15.33 9.31 4.82
CA GLY A 129 -15.07 10.32 3.79
C GLY A 129 -13.73 10.08 3.08
N GLN A 130 -13.24 8.84 3.07
CA GLN A 130 -11.93 8.46 2.56
C GLN A 130 -12.00 7.58 1.31
N SER A 131 -13.05 6.81 1.10
CA SER A 131 -13.12 5.83 0.01
C SER A 131 -14.57 5.56 -0.41
N THR A 132 -14.76 5.08 -1.64
CA THR A 132 -16.05 4.53 -2.09
C THR A 132 -16.19 3.02 -1.85
N ALA A 133 -15.16 2.35 -1.32
CA ALA A 133 -15.23 0.95 -0.88
C ALA A 133 -16.16 0.79 0.34
N ILE A 134 -16.43 -0.47 0.72
CA ILE A 134 -17.15 -0.78 1.96
C ILE A 134 -16.37 -0.30 3.19
N GLU A 135 -17.02 0.54 3.98
CA GLU A 135 -16.64 0.83 5.36
C GLU A 135 -17.35 -0.17 6.29
N ARG A 136 -16.61 -0.88 7.14
CA ARG A 136 -17.14 -1.85 8.11
C ARG A 136 -17.45 -1.19 9.44
N PHE A 137 -18.69 -1.28 9.89
CA PHE A 137 -19.15 -0.79 11.18
C PHE A 137 -19.48 -1.95 12.11
N GLU A 138 -18.69 -2.12 13.17
CA GLU A 138 -19.01 -3.07 14.24
C GLU A 138 -20.27 -2.65 14.98
N VAL A 139 -21.15 -3.61 15.26
CA VAL A 139 -22.39 -3.40 16.01
C VAL A 139 -22.50 -4.37 17.18
N PRO A 140 -23.26 -4.03 18.24
CA PRO A 140 -23.58 -5.00 19.29
C PRO A 140 -24.23 -6.25 18.71
N ALA A 141 -23.86 -7.43 19.22
CA ALA A 141 -24.47 -8.69 18.79
C ALA A 141 -25.99 -8.65 18.98
N THR A 142 -26.72 -8.65 17.86
CA THR A 142 -28.16 -8.40 17.85
C THR A 142 -28.87 -9.38 16.91
N PRO A 143 -29.84 -10.17 17.41
CA PRO A 143 -30.79 -10.89 16.55
C PRO A 143 -31.50 -9.93 15.61
N ALA A 144 -31.38 -10.15 14.30
CA ALA A 144 -31.93 -9.28 13.29
C ALA A 144 -32.42 -10.08 12.09
N ARG A 145 -33.67 -9.87 11.69
CA ARG A 145 -34.15 -10.17 10.34
C ARG A 145 -34.09 -8.94 9.45
N TYR A 146 -34.37 -7.78 10.03
CA TYR A 146 -34.40 -6.51 9.35
C TYR A 146 -33.28 -5.62 9.84
N LEU A 147 -32.60 -4.95 8.91
CA LEU A 147 -31.65 -3.87 9.15
C LEU A 147 -32.25 -2.60 8.56
N ARG A 148 -32.28 -1.51 9.33
CA ARG A 148 -32.71 -0.20 8.85
C ARG A 148 -31.59 0.81 8.99
N LEU A 149 -31.27 1.46 7.88
CA LEU A 149 -30.42 2.61 7.82
C LEU A 149 -31.28 3.87 7.69
N THR A 150 -31.09 4.82 8.60
CA THR A 150 -31.73 6.14 8.53
C THR A 150 -30.69 7.17 8.12
N GLY A 151 -30.79 7.71 6.91
CA GLY A 151 -29.87 8.72 6.40
C GLY A 151 -30.19 10.13 6.92
N GLN A 152 -29.15 10.89 7.26
CA GLN A 152 -29.24 12.26 7.79
C GLN A 152 -28.65 13.31 6.83
N GLY A 153 -28.39 12.93 5.58
CA GLY A 153 -27.69 13.72 4.57
C GLY A 153 -26.16 13.57 4.65
N ASN A 154 -25.46 14.49 4.00
CA ASN A 154 -24.01 14.54 3.95
C ASN A 154 -23.49 15.98 4.11
N GLU A 155 -22.18 16.15 4.23
CA GLU A 155 -21.54 17.46 4.43
C GLU A 155 -21.82 18.47 3.31
N ALA A 156 -22.20 18.03 2.12
CA ALA A 156 -22.46 18.89 0.97
C ALA A 156 -23.96 19.14 0.69
N SER A 157 -24.86 18.27 1.16
CA SER A 157 -26.29 18.28 0.76
C SER A 157 -27.17 17.37 1.63
N GLY A 158 -28.50 17.46 1.45
CA GLY A 158 -29.46 16.58 2.13
C GLY A 158 -29.63 15.17 1.52
N TRP A 159 -28.81 14.80 0.54
CA TRP A 159 -28.91 13.49 -0.12
C TRP A 159 -28.33 12.35 0.71
N ASN A 160 -29.02 11.21 0.73
CA ASN A 160 -28.50 9.95 1.25
C ASN A 160 -28.30 9.03 0.06
N SER A 161 -27.08 8.53 -0.13
CA SER A 161 -26.76 7.71 -1.29
C SER A 161 -25.78 6.61 -0.93
N LEU A 162 -26.18 5.35 -1.14
CA LEU A 162 -25.39 4.16 -0.85
C LEU A 162 -25.21 3.36 -2.13
N ILE A 163 -23.99 2.94 -2.39
CA ILE A 163 -23.62 2.06 -3.49
C ILE A 163 -23.99 0.63 -3.09
N GLU A 164 -23.40 0.14 -2.00
CA GLU A 164 -23.55 -1.24 -1.53
C GLU A 164 -23.75 -1.27 0.00
N VAL A 165 -24.53 -2.25 0.48
CA VAL A 165 -24.74 -2.57 1.89
C VAL A 165 -24.55 -4.07 2.07
N GLN A 166 -23.69 -4.45 3.01
CA GLN A 166 -23.48 -5.84 3.38
C GLN A 166 -23.75 -6.02 4.88
N ALA A 167 -24.28 -7.18 5.26
CA ALA A 167 -24.49 -7.56 6.65
C ALA A 167 -23.54 -8.72 6.98
N TYR A 168 -22.93 -8.68 8.16
CA TYR A 168 -22.02 -9.75 8.60
C TYR A 168 -22.37 -10.24 9.99
N GLY A 169 -22.20 -11.54 10.18
CA GLY A 169 -22.63 -12.21 11.39
C GLY A 169 -22.56 -13.71 11.26
N CYS A 170 -23.51 -14.41 11.86
CA CYS A 170 -23.61 -15.86 11.77
C CYS A 170 -25.06 -16.34 11.82
N GLY A 171 -25.31 -17.52 11.26
CA GLY A 171 -26.62 -18.16 11.25
C GLY A 171 -26.89 -18.96 9.97
N SER A 172 -28.16 -19.22 9.67
CA SER A 172 -28.54 -20.02 8.50
C SER A 172 -28.49 -19.26 7.16
N GLY A 173 -28.29 -17.94 7.21
CA GLY A 173 -28.25 -17.05 6.04
C GLY A 173 -26.84 -16.71 5.55
N GLU A 174 -25.81 -17.41 6.00
CA GLU A 174 -24.42 -17.19 5.57
C GLU A 174 -24.25 -17.44 4.06
N VAL A 175 -23.48 -16.56 3.41
CA VAL A 175 -23.15 -16.66 1.98
C VAL A 175 -21.64 -16.68 1.78
N ALA A 176 -21.22 -16.98 0.55
CA ALA A 176 -19.81 -16.88 0.17
C ALA A 176 -19.32 -15.43 0.31
N GLU A 177 -18.00 -15.26 0.44
CA GLU A 177 -17.36 -13.95 0.49
C GLU A 177 -17.85 -13.03 -0.65
N LEU A 178 -18.18 -11.80 -0.27
CA LEU A 178 -18.61 -10.73 -1.16
C LEU A 178 -17.44 -9.77 -1.40
N SER A 179 -17.45 -9.06 -2.53
CA SER A 179 -16.44 -8.02 -2.78
C SER A 179 -16.68 -6.85 -1.83
N ASP A 180 -15.61 -6.21 -1.35
CA ASP A 180 -15.69 -4.95 -0.60
C ASP A 180 -15.55 -3.71 -1.50
N GLY A 181 -15.40 -3.93 -2.81
CA GLY A 181 -15.26 -2.87 -3.82
C GLY A 181 -13.90 -2.17 -3.82
N SER A 182 -12.92 -2.65 -3.05
CA SER A 182 -11.59 -2.03 -2.95
C SER A 182 -10.82 -1.98 -4.28
N ASP A 183 -11.09 -2.90 -5.19
CA ASP A 183 -10.47 -3.00 -6.52
C ASP A 183 -10.90 -1.90 -7.51
N THR A 184 -12.07 -1.30 -7.27
CA THR A 184 -12.66 -0.25 -8.11
C THR A 184 -12.90 1.06 -7.36
N ALA A 185 -12.53 1.10 -6.08
CA ALA A 185 -12.79 2.23 -5.21
C ALA A 185 -12.01 3.47 -5.63
N ARG A 186 -12.69 4.61 -5.56
CA ARG A 186 -12.03 5.90 -5.53
C ARG A 186 -11.60 6.19 -4.09
N VAL A 187 -10.45 6.83 -3.95
CA VAL A 187 -9.88 7.19 -2.64
C VAL A 187 -9.69 8.70 -2.57
N ALA A 188 -9.93 9.27 -1.39
CA ALA A 188 -9.74 10.68 -1.13
C ALA A 188 -8.25 11.05 -1.17
N ASN A 189 -7.96 12.35 -1.32
CA ASN A 189 -6.61 12.89 -1.17
C ASN A 189 -5.56 12.20 -2.05
N MET A 190 -5.94 11.90 -3.30
CA MET A 190 -5.01 11.41 -4.32
C MET A 190 -4.19 12.54 -4.92
N SER A 191 -3.00 12.19 -5.39
CA SER A 191 -2.11 13.07 -6.13
C SER A 191 -2.78 13.67 -7.35
N LYS A 192 -2.53 14.96 -7.58
CA LYS A 192 -3.03 15.68 -8.76
C LYS A 192 -2.11 15.55 -9.97
N THR A 193 -0.99 14.85 -9.84
CA THR A 193 -0.02 14.66 -10.93
C THR A 193 -0.35 13.47 -11.82
N GLY A 194 -1.44 12.74 -11.55
CA GLY A 194 -1.81 11.52 -12.28
C GLY A 194 -1.09 10.27 -11.78
N LEU A 195 -0.33 10.38 -10.68
CA LEU A 195 0.21 9.25 -9.94
C LEU A 195 -0.85 8.68 -9.00
N ASP A 196 -0.88 7.37 -8.85
CA ASP A 196 -1.79 6.67 -7.93
C ASP A 196 -1.23 6.66 -6.50
N LEU A 197 -0.96 7.86 -5.95
CA LEU A 197 -0.37 8.06 -4.62
C LEU A 197 -1.26 8.97 -3.78
N ARG A 198 -1.46 8.63 -2.50
CA ARG A 198 -2.19 9.46 -1.52
C ARG A 198 -1.29 10.54 -0.92
N ILE A 199 -1.80 11.73 -0.68
CA ILE A 199 -0.99 12.90 -0.25
C ILE A 199 -0.97 13.15 1.27
N ASP A 200 -1.79 12.44 2.04
CA ASP A 200 -2.03 12.68 3.47
C ASP A 200 -1.80 11.45 4.35
N VAL A 201 -1.07 10.47 3.81
CA VAL A 201 -0.72 9.22 4.50
C VAL A 201 0.80 9.08 4.65
N PRO A 202 1.31 8.30 5.62
CA PRO A 202 2.73 7.99 5.70
C PRO A 202 3.26 7.28 4.45
N PRO A 203 4.57 7.35 4.13
CA PRO A 203 5.10 6.72 2.91
C PRO A 203 4.79 5.22 2.77
N SER A 204 4.75 4.45 3.87
CA SER A 204 4.42 3.01 3.86
C SER A 204 3.01 2.68 3.37
N GLU A 205 2.12 3.67 3.31
CA GLU A 205 0.75 3.52 2.82
C GLU A 205 0.64 3.72 1.30
N ASN A 206 1.72 4.15 0.66
CA ASN A 206 1.87 4.30 -0.80
C ASN A 206 2.94 3.37 -1.38
N PHE A 207 3.87 2.88 -0.56
CA PHE A 207 5.01 2.04 -0.95
C PHE A 207 5.08 0.81 -0.05
N ASP A 208 5.39 -0.38 -0.61
CA ASP A 208 5.71 -1.55 0.22
C ASP A 208 7.07 -1.35 0.91
N LEU A 209 7.02 -0.84 2.14
CA LEU A 209 8.20 -0.61 2.96
C LEU A 209 8.52 -1.76 3.92
N THR A 210 7.79 -2.87 3.84
CA THR A 210 8.01 -4.00 4.76
C THR A 210 9.38 -4.64 4.58
N GLY A 211 9.96 -4.56 3.38
CA GLY A 211 11.31 -5.03 3.07
C GLY A 211 12.42 -4.01 3.33
N TRP A 212 12.18 -2.97 4.15
CA TRP A 212 13.13 -1.87 4.31
C TRP A 212 13.24 -1.41 5.75
N LYS A 213 14.46 -1.06 6.18
CA LYS A 213 14.69 -0.18 7.33
C LYS A 213 15.15 1.19 6.87
N LEU A 214 14.95 2.23 7.66
CA LEU A 214 15.35 3.60 7.34
C LEU A 214 16.45 4.09 8.27
N THR A 215 17.48 4.74 7.72
CA THR A 215 18.47 5.49 8.50
C THR A 215 18.24 6.99 8.31
N LEU A 216 18.17 7.76 9.40
CA LEU A 216 17.97 9.21 9.37
C LEU A 216 19.29 9.99 9.46
N PRO A 217 19.34 11.30 9.15
CA PRO A 217 20.54 12.11 9.36
C PRO A 217 20.52 12.77 10.77
N ALA A 218 19.94 12.10 11.75
CA ALA A 218 19.62 12.65 13.07
C ALA A 218 19.84 11.65 14.21
N ASP A 219 19.90 12.20 15.42
CA ASP A 219 19.93 11.53 16.72
C ASP A 219 18.79 12.11 17.57
N LEU A 220 17.59 11.57 17.38
CA LEU A 220 16.35 12.09 17.96
C LEU A 220 16.21 11.66 19.43
N ASP A 221 16.76 10.51 19.80
CA ASP A 221 16.74 9.99 21.17
C ASP A 221 17.95 10.45 22.02
N GLN A 222 18.94 11.08 21.40
CA GLN A 222 20.15 11.65 22.01
C GLN A 222 21.09 10.59 22.61
N ASP A 223 21.14 9.39 22.02
CA ASP A 223 22.07 8.31 22.42
C ASP A 223 23.49 8.47 21.83
N GLY A 224 23.68 9.45 20.95
CA GLY A 224 24.95 9.73 20.28
C GLY A 224 25.16 8.93 19.00
N LYS A 225 24.14 8.24 18.49
CA LYS A 225 24.16 7.51 17.22
C LYS A 225 23.08 8.03 16.30
N VAL A 226 23.14 7.55 15.08
CA VAL A 226 22.11 7.79 14.10
C VAL A 226 20.88 6.93 14.41
N ASP A 227 19.69 7.51 14.28
CA ASP A 227 18.45 6.74 14.40
C ASP A 227 18.27 5.83 13.18
N GLU A 228 17.88 4.59 13.49
CA GLU A 228 17.40 3.63 12.52
C GLU A 228 15.96 3.25 12.87
N ILE A 229 15.05 3.32 11.89
CA ILE A 229 13.66 2.90 12.02
C ILE A 229 13.56 1.49 11.44
N SER A 230 13.19 0.51 12.28
CA SER A 230 13.07 -0.90 11.86
C SER A 230 11.92 -1.12 10.87
N GLU A 231 11.89 -2.27 10.20
CA GLU A 231 10.86 -2.61 9.21
C GLU A 231 9.44 -2.49 9.75
N ASN A 232 9.24 -2.96 10.99
CA ASN A 232 7.95 -2.94 11.67
C ASN A 232 7.58 -1.52 12.14
N GLU A 233 8.55 -0.76 12.65
CA GLU A 233 8.31 0.62 13.08
C GLU A 233 8.08 1.56 11.89
N LEU A 234 8.67 1.28 10.72
CA LEU A 234 8.53 2.09 9.52
C LEU A 234 7.09 2.09 8.97
N GLN A 235 6.28 1.07 9.32
CA GLN A 235 4.87 1.00 8.94
C GLN A 235 4.06 2.08 9.67
N GLY A 236 3.65 3.11 8.94
CA GLY A 236 2.92 4.27 9.44
C GLY A 236 3.83 5.40 9.96
N TRP A 237 5.16 5.27 9.82
CA TRP A 237 6.11 6.26 10.33
C TRP A 237 6.40 7.37 9.32
N SER A 238 6.60 8.59 9.82
CA SER A 238 7.05 9.75 9.03
C SER A 238 7.73 10.79 9.92
N ASP A 239 8.58 11.62 9.31
CA ASP A 239 9.20 12.80 9.89
C ASP A 239 9.29 13.91 8.84
N ASP A 240 8.65 15.06 9.11
CA ASP A 240 8.52 16.20 8.19
C ASP A 240 9.86 16.86 7.83
N ARG A 241 10.94 16.55 8.55
CA ARG A 241 12.28 17.05 8.27
C ARG A 241 13.04 16.16 7.31
N PHE A 242 12.86 14.84 7.37
CA PHE A 242 13.78 13.88 6.75
C PHE A 242 13.14 12.80 5.87
N PHE A 243 11.90 12.39 6.17
CA PHE A 243 11.22 11.29 5.47
C PHE A 243 9.70 11.41 5.58
N TYR A 244 9.04 11.80 4.50
CA TYR A 244 7.61 12.09 4.53
C TYR A 244 6.96 11.98 3.15
N THR A 245 5.63 11.93 3.13
CA THR A 245 4.86 11.97 1.88
C THR A 245 4.72 13.42 1.41
N ASP A 246 5.13 13.69 0.18
CA ASP A 246 4.97 15.01 -0.41
C ASP A 246 3.48 15.39 -0.53
N PRO A 247 3.05 16.53 0.05
CA PRO A 247 1.62 16.87 0.16
C PRO A 247 0.99 17.32 -1.17
N VAL A 248 1.75 17.33 -2.27
CA VAL A 248 1.26 17.70 -3.61
C VAL A 248 1.21 16.47 -4.51
N THR A 249 2.26 15.66 -4.45
CA THR A 249 2.51 14.57 -5.40
C THR A 249 2.28 13.18 -4.81
N GLY A 250 2.25 13.04 -3.48
CA GLY A 250 2.16 11.75 -2.78
C GLY A 250 3.49 10.96 -2.76
N GLY A 251 4.55 11.50 -3.36
CA GLY A 251 5.85 10.84 -3.44
C GLY A 251 6.55 10.73 -2.08
N MET A 252 7.35 9.69 -1.93
CA MET A 252 8.17 9.43 -0.74
C MET A 252 9.43 10.31 -0.78
N VAL A 253 9.45 11.34 0.07
CA VAL A 253 10.54 12.32 0.15
C VAL A 253 11.64 11.83 1.09
N PHE A 254 12.88 11.87 0.62
CA PHE A 254 14.08 11.76 1.44
C PHE A 254 14.80 13.09 1.47
N ARG A 255 15.05 13.64 2.66
CA ARG A 255 15.86 14.84 2.85
C ARG A 255 17.03 14.56 3.78
N THR A 256 18.22 14.97 3.36
CA THR A 256 19.44 14.90 4.17
C THR A 256 20.16 16.24 4.19
N VAL A 257 20.84 16.53 5.30
CA VAL A 257 21.58 17.79 5.51
C VAL A 257 23.08 17.51 5.62
N PRO A 258 23.95 18.36 5.03
CA PRO A 258 25.38 18.33 5.31
C PRO A 258 25.63 18.40 6.81
N GLY A 259 26.51 17.55 7.34
CA GLY A 259 26.85 17.58 8.77
C GLY A 259 25.77 17.06 9.72
N GLY A 260 24.73 16.37 9.21
CA GLY A 260 23.86 15.54 10.03
C GLY A 260 24.62 14.36 10.70
N PHE A 261 23.94 13.65 11.60
CA PHE A 261 24.51 12.44 12.22
C PHE A 261 24.81 11.38 11.14
N THR A 262 25.88 10.61 11.36
CA THR A 262 26.36 9.63 10.38
C THR A 262 26.47 8.24 11.01
N THR A 263 26.31 7.21 10.18
CA THR A 263 26.61 5.84 10.57
C THR A 263 28.11 5.68 10.83
N SER A 264 28.47 4.76 11.72
CA SER A 264 29.87 4.37 11.92
C SER A 264 30.52 3.98 10.59
N GLY A 265 31.74 4.48 10.34
CA GLY A 265 32.46 4.26 9.08
C GLY A 265 32.17 5.27 7.96
N SER A 266 31.10 6.07 8.06
CA SER A 266 30.80 7.13 7.09
C SER A 266 31.03 8.53 7.67
N SER A 267 31.47 9.44 6.80
CA SER A 267 31.60 10.87 7.09
C SER A 267 30.45 11.71 6.49
N TYR A 268 29.44 11.07 5.90
CA TYR A 268 28.31 11.75 5.25
C TYR A 268 26.96 11.28 5.80
N ALA A 269 26.02 12.22 5.89
CA ALA A 269 24.68 11.98 6.42
C ALA A 269 23.73 11.44 5.33
N ARG A 270 22.72 10.66 5.74
CA ARG A 270 21.75 10.03 4.85
C ARG A 270 20.35 10.08 5.42
N SER A 271 19.36 10.22 4.54
CA SER A 271 17.99 9.74 4.76
C SER A 271 17.80 8.66 3.70
N GLU A 272 17.93 7.40 4.08
CA GLU A 272 18.13 6.32 3.11
C GLU A 272 17.63 4.98 3.65
N LEU A 273 16.93 4.25 2.77
CA LEU A 273 16.47 2.90 3.03
C LEU A 273 17.61 1.88 2.85
N ARG A 274 17.55 0.83 3.65
CA ARG A 274 18.40 -0.36 3.55
C ARG A 274 17.51 -1.59 3.44
N GLU A 275 17.73 -2.40 2.42
CA GLU A 275 16.92 -3.59 2.15
C GLU A 275 17.01 -4.64 3.26
N MET A 276 15.87 -5.21 3.60
CA MET A 276 15.63 -6.18 4.67
C MET A 276 14.73 -7.30 4.14
N ILE A 277 15.26 -8.29 3.42
CA ILE A 277 14.46 -9.40 2.85
C ILE A 277 13.72 -10.18 3.96
N ARG A 278 14.18 -10.11 5.21
CA ARG A 278 13.48 -10.74 6.35
C ARG A 278 12.13 -10.10 6.68
N ARG A 279 11.83 -8.91 6.14
CA ARG A 279 10.55 -8.19 6.29
C ARG A 279 10.03 -8.11 7.73
N GLY A 280 10.90 -7.73 8.67
CA GLY A 280 10.54 -7.59 10.09
C GLY A 280 10.58 -8.89 10.92
N ASP A 281 10.95 -10.03 10.35
CA ASP A 281 11.22 -11.25 11.13
C ASP A 281 12.58 -11.14 11.85
N GLU A 282 12.53 -10.73 13.12
CA GLU A 282 13.71 -10.58 13.96
C GLU A 282 14.41 -11.90 14.34
N ASN A 283 13.83 -13.06 14.04
CA ASN A 283 14.54 -14.34 14.18
C ASN A 283 15.64 -14.51 13.12
N ILE A 284 15.56 -13.73 12.03
CA ILE A 284 16.57 -13.69 10.99
C ILE A 284 17.53 -12.54 11.30
N SER A 285 18.79 -12.88 11.56
CA SER A 285 19.84 -11.89 11.81
C SER A 285 20.10 -11.05 10.56
N THR A 286 20.35 -9.75 10.75
CA THR A 286 20.67 -8.81 9.66
C THR A 286 21.91 -9.25 8.87
N ARG A 287 22.91 -9.81 9.57
CA ARG A 287 24.15 -10.40 9.02
C ARG A 287 24.73 -11.39 10.02
N ASN A 288 25.52 -12.36 9.56
CA ASN A 288 26.31 -13.22 10.44
C ASN A 288 27.65 -12.57 10.81
N ASP A 289 28.17 -12.89 12.00
CA ASP A 289 29.47 -12.39 12.48
C ASP A 289 30.65 -12.91 11.66
N ASP A 290 30.49 -14.05 10.99
CA ASP A 290 31.51 -14.65 10.13
C ASP A 290 31.50 -14.09 8.69
N GLY A 291 30.55 -13.21 8.37
CA GLY A 291 30.40 -12.61 7.05
C GLY A 291 29.52 -13.39 6.08
N THR A 292 29.08 -14.60 6.40
CA THR A 292 28.18 -15.37 5.53
C THR A 292 26.80 -14.72 5.41
N PRO A 293 26.08 -14.93 4.29
CA PRO A 293 24.74 -14.39 4.11
C PRO A 293 23.74 -14.97 5.11
N THR A 294 22.62 -14.28 5.28
CA THR A 294 21.43 -14.80 5.95
C THR A 294 20.25 -14.69 5.00
N ALA A 295 19.10 -15.26 5.37
CA ALA A 295 17.85 -15.09 4.63
C ALA A 295 17.38 -13.61 4.53
N ASN A 296 18.07 -12.66 5.17
CA ASN A 296 17.81 -11.24 5.05
C ASN A 296 18.50 -10.56 3.85
N ASN A 297 19.52 -11.19 3.28
CA ASN A 297 20.38 -10.59 2.25
C ASN A 297 20.37 -11.48 1.00
N TRP A 298 20.83 -10.95 -0.13
CA TRP A 298 20.95 -11.72 -1.37
C TRP A 298 22.42 -11.90 -1.76
N VAL A 299 22.69 -12.76 -2.74
CA VAL A 299 24.05 -12.98 -3.29
C VAL A 299 23.99 -12.99 -4.81
N PHE A 300 25.12 -12.84 -5.48
CA PHE A 300 25.18 -13.04 -6.94
C PHE A 300 25.02 -14.53 -7.28
N SER A 301 24.44 -14.83 -8.44
CA SER A 301 24.33 -16.19 -8.98
C SER A 301 25.70 -16.86 -9.24
N SER A 302 26.76 -16.07 -9.32
CA SER A 302 28.15 -16.54 -9.39
C SER A 302 28.77 -16.89 -8.02
N ALA A 303 28.10 -16.61 -6.90
CA ALA A 303 28.56 -17.01 -5.57
C ALA A 303 28.50 -18.53 -5.37
N PRO A 304 29.26 -19.12 -4.43
CA PRO A 304 29.18 -20.55 -4.14
C PRO A 304 27.77 -21.04 -3.78
N GLU A 305 27.43 -22.27 -4.15
CA GLU A 305 26.09 -22.87 -3.93
C GLU A 305 25.67 -22.81 -2.45
N GLU A 306 26.61 -22.96 -1.51
CA GLU A 306 26.34 -22.86 -0.09
C GLU A 306 25.87 -21.46 0.35
N ALA A 307 26.40 -20.40 -0.27
CA ALA A 307 26.01 -19.02 0.02
C ALA A 307 24.63 -18.73 -0.59
N GLN A 308 24.39 -19.20 -1.82
CA GLN A 308 23.08 -19.11 -2.46
C GLN A 308 21.99 -19.81 -1.62
N ALA A 309 22.29 -20.99 -1.07
CA ALA A 309 21.35 -21.74 -0.24
C ALA A 309 21.03 -21.08 1.11
N MET A 310 21.88 -20.16 1.59
CA MET A 310 21.68 -19.41 2.84
C MET A 310 21.00 -18.05 2.63
N ALA A 311 21.10 -17.49 1.43
CA ALA A 311 20.60 -16.17 1.08
C ALA A 311 19.07 -16.14 0.96
N GLY A 312 18.49 -14.96 1.13
CA GLY A 312 17.07 -14.68 0.90
C GLY A 312 16.72 -14.45 -0.58
N GLY A 313 17.74 -14.31 -1.45
CA GLY A 313 17.58 -14.13 -2.88
C GLY A 313 18.90 -14.34 -3.63
N VAL A 314 18.80 -14.60 -4.92
CA VAL A 314 19.94 -14.70 -5.84
C VAL A 314 19.79 -13.68 -6.95
N ASP A 315 20.85 -12.95 -7.25
CA ASP A 315 20.83 -11.77 -8.11
C ASP A 315 19.83 -10.71 -7.62
N GLY A 316 19.72 -9.59 -8.33
CA GLY A 316 18.84 -8.52 -7.87
C GLY A 316 18.61 -7.46 -8.93
N VAL A 317 17.38 -6.94 -8.96
CA VAL A 317 17.02 -5.77 -9.75
C VAL A 317 16.30 -4.77 -8.86
N MET A 318 16.82 -3.54 -8.80
CA MET A 318 16.17 -2.40 -8.16
C MET A 318 15.74 -1.40 -9.23
N ARG A 319 14.48 -1.02 -9.22
CA ARG A 319 13.90 0.02 -10.07
C ARG A 319 13.34 1.13 -9.23
N ALA A 320 13.58 2.36 -9.65
CA ALA A 320 12.98 3.51 -9.00
C ALA A 320 12.61 4.58 -10.02
N THR A 321 11.45 5.20 -9.83
CA THR A 321 11.05 6.44 -10.51
C THR A 321 11.12 7.57 -9.50
N LEU A 322 11.87 8.63 -9.77
CA LEU A 322 12.14 9.70 -8.81
C LEU A 322 12.39 11.06 -9.49
N ALA A 323 12.40 12.11 -8.67
CA ALA A 323 12.96 13.41 -9.02
C ALA A 323 13.95 13.87 -7.94
N VAL A 324 15.09 14.41 -8.37
CA VAL A 324 15.99 15.12 -7.45
C VAL A 324 15.49 16.56 -7.34
N ASN A 325 14.95 16.94 -6.18
CA ASN A 325 14.33 18.25 -5.99
C ASN A 325 15.36 19.31 -5.60
N GLN A 326 16.36 18.90 -4.82
CA GLN A 326 17.45 19.78 -4.43
C GLN A 326 18.74 19.00 -4.24
N VAL A 327 19.85 19.67 -4.55
CA VAL A 327 21.18 19.25 -4.11
C VAL A 327 21.88 20.40 -3.39
N THR A 328 22.87 20.04 -2.58
CA THR A 328 23.71 20.98 -1.86
C THR A 328 24.42 21.97 -2.79
N ARG A 329 24.53 23.23 -2.39
CA ARG A 329 25.13 24.32 -3.19
C ARG A 329 26.32 24.99 -2.51
N ILE A 330 26.61 24.62 -1.28
CA ILE A 330 27.67 25.19 -0.45
C ILE A 330 28.64 24.08 -0.04
N GLY A 331 29.94 24.33 -0.19
CA GLY A 331 30.99 23.39 0.21
C GLY A 331 32.13 23.33 -0.78
N GLU A 332 33.02 22.37 -0.59
CA GLU A 332 34.17 22.16 -1.47
C GLU A 332 33.73 21.80 -2.89
N ALA A 333 34.47 22.28 -3.89
CA ALA A 333 34.19 22.01 -5.30
C ALA A 333 34.16 20.52 -5.65
N GLY A 334 34.84 19.67 -4.87
CA GLY A 334 34.79 18.21 -5.01
C GLY A 334 33.51 17.57 -4.50
N LYS A 335 32.71 18.28 -3.70
CA LYS A 335 31.60 17.72 -2.92
C LYS A 335 30.26 18.32 -3.27
N VAL A 336 30.23 19.61 -3.60
CA VAL A 336 28.99 20.34 -3.88
C VAL A 336 28.14 19.67 -4.96
N GLY A 337 26.84 19.60 -4.67
CA GLY A 337 25.80 19.18 -5.59
C GLY A 337 25.70 17.69 -5.83
N ARG A 338 26.42 16.86 -5.05
CA ARG A 338 26.45 15.39 -5.20
C ARG A 338 25.54 14.70 -4.19
N VAL A 339 24.69 13.81 -4.67
CA VAL A 339 23.86 12.92 -3.86
C VAL A 339 23.84 11.53 -4.49
N ILE A 340 23.97 10.50 -3.66
CA ILE A 340 23.74 9.11 -4.09
C ILE A 340 22.25 8.82 -3.93
N ILE A 341 21.67 8.19 -4.96
CA ILE A 341 20.22 7.92 -5.07
C ILE A 341 19.86 6.43 -5.09
N GLY A 342 20.85 5.55 -5.28
CA GLY A 342 20.69 4.11 -5.31
C GLY A 342 22.03 3.40 -5.14
N GLN A 343 22.07 2.28 -4.44
CA GLN A 343 23.29 1.51 -4.18
C GLN A 343 23.01 0.01 -4.14
N ILE A 344 24.06 -0.78 -4.43
CA ILE A 344 24.22 -2.12 -3.87
C ILE A 344 25.38 -2.00 -2.89
N HIS A 345 25.20 -2.53 -1.69
CA HIS A 345 26.27 -2.61 -0.70
C HIS A 345 26.51 -4.09 -0.38
N ALA A 346 27.79 -4.48 -0.36
CA ALA A 346 28.24 -5.80 0.04
C ALA A 346 28.45 -5.84 1.57
N LYS A 347 29.24 -6.79 2.08
CA LYS A 347 29.65 -6.79 3.49
C LYS A 347 30.42 -5.52 3.90
N ASP A 348 31.45 -5.17 3.13
CA ASP A 348 32.40 -4.11 3.47
C ASP A 348 32.53 -3.02 2.37
N ASP A 349 32.27 -3.35 1.11
CA ASP A 349 32.45 -2.47 -0.06
C ASP A 349 31.13 -2.27 -0.85
N GLU A 350 31.10 -1.38 -1.84
CA GLU A 350 29.90 -1.13 -2.64
C GLU A 350 30.04 -1.50 -4.13
N PRO A 351 29.40 -2.61 -4.58
CA PRO A 351 29.36 -2.99 -6.00
C PRO A 351 28.85 -1.87 -6.92
N ILE A 352 27.95 -1.01 -6.41
CA ILE A 352 27.56 0.21 -7.13
C ILE A 352 27.09 1.30 -6.17
N ARG A 353 27.50 2.55 -6.46
CA ARG A 353 26.88 3.77 -5.93
C ARG A 353 26.45 4.66 -7.11
N LEU A 354 25.15 4.85 -7.30
CA LEU A 354 24.58 5.69 -8.37
C LEU A 354 24.40 7.13 -7.88
N TYR A 355 25.03 8.08 -8.58
CA TYR A 355 25.07 9.50 -8.22
C TYR A 355 24.22 10.34 -9.16
N TYR A 356 23.53 11.32 -8.58
CA TYR A 356 23.16 12.55 -9.25
C TYR A 356 24.11 13.67 -8.82
N ARG A 357 24.56 14.49 -9.78
CA ARG A 357 25.34 15.69 -9.48
C ARG A 357 24.89 16.90 -10.27
N LYS A 358 24.54 17.99 -9.59
CA LYS A 358 24.29 19.29 -10.23
C LYS A 358 25.13 20.40 -9.63
N LEU A 359 26.04 20.96 -10.43
CA LEU A 359 26.89 22.07 -10.01
C LEU A 359 26.08 23.38 -9.87
N PRO A 360 26.46 24.27 -8.93
CA PRO A 360 25.92 25.63 -8.88
C PRO A 360 26.08 26.35 -10.22
N GLY A 361 25.00 26.95 -10.71
CA GLY A 361 24.98 27.66 -12.00
C GLY A 361 24.58 26.79 -13.21
N ASN A 362 24.74 25.47 -13.14
CA ASN A 362 24.26 24.60 -14.21
C ASN A 362 22.73 24.54 -14.19
N LYS A 363 22.11 24.37 -15.36
CA LYS A 363 20.67 24.13 -15.49
C LYS A 363 20.34 22.67 -15.21
N PHE A 364 21.18 21.75 -15.68
CA PHE A 364 20.99 20.32 -15.57
C PHE A 364 22.09 19.64 -14.74
N GLY A 365 21.77 18.48 -14.18
CA GLY A 365 22.68 17.60 -13.46
C GLY A 365 23.15 16.43 -14.32
N SER A 366 24.28 15.86 -13.92
CA SER A 366 24.92 14.65 -14.44
C SER A 366 24.45 13.41 -13.68
N ILE A 367 24.47 12.26 -14.33
CA ILE A 367 24.31 10.93 -13.74
C ILE A 367 25.55 10.10 -14.02
N TYR A 368 26.08 9.45 -13.00
CA TYR A 368 27.22 8.54 -13.10
C TYR A 368 27.18 7.55 -11.94
N PHE A 369 27.89 6.44 -12.04
CA PHE A 369 28.06 5.54 -10.90
C PHE A 369 29.54 5.26 -10.62
N ALA A 370 29.81 4.82 -9.40
CA ALA A 370 31.08 4.22 -9.00
C ALA A 370 30.86 2.73 -8.75
N HIS A 371 31.77 1.91 -9.27
CA HIS A 371 31.94 0.50 -8.89
C HIS A 371 33.22 0.40 -8.05
N GLU A 372 33.10 -0.12 -6.85
CA GLU A 372 34.25 -0.47 -6.00
C GLU A 372 34.41 -1.99 -6.06
N ALA A 373 35.60 -2.49 -6.37
CA ALA A 373 35.94 -3.89 -6.18
C ALA A 373 36.54 -4.07 -4.78
N VAL A 374 36.41 -5.27 -4.20
CA VAL A 374 36.86 -5.55 -2.83
C VAL A 374 38.33 -5.16 -2.64
N GLY A 375 38.57 -4.15 -1.80
CA GLY A 375 39.91 -3.65 -1.50
C GLY A 375 40.61 -2.87 -2.62
N GLU A 376 39.87 -2.44 -3.65
CA GLU A 376 40.37 -1.61 -4.76
C GLU A 376 39.80 -0.18 -4.75
N ASP A 377 40.37 0.70 -5.59
CA ASP A 377 39.86 2.06 -5.77
C ASP A 377 38.62 2.09 -6.69
N ASP A 378 37.73 3.07 -6.47
CA ASP A 378 36.57 3.33 -7.32
C ASP A 378 36.88 3.44 -8.82
N VAL A 379 36.13 2.68 -9.62
CA VAL A 379 35.99 2.87 -11.06
C VAL A 379 34.71 3.66 -11.34
N TYR A 380 34.84 4.81 -12.00
CA TYR A 380 33.71 5.69 -12.32
C TYR A 380 33.25 5.52 -13.76
N VAL A 381 31.92 5.43 -13.96
CA VAL A 381 31.27 5.38 -15.26
C VAL A 381 30.32 6.56 -15.40
N GLU A 382 30.61 7.47 -16.33
CA GLU A 382 29.76 8.63 -16.65
C GLU A 382 28.69 8.23 -17.67
N MET A 383 27.40 8.33 -17.29
CA MET A 383 26.28 7.99 -18.16
C MET A 383 25.69 9.23 -18.84
N ILE A 384 25.53 10.31 -18.08
CA ILE A 384 24.97 11.58 -18.53
C ILE A 384 25.84 12.70 -17.97
N GLY A 385 26.39 13.55 -18.84
CA GLY A 385 27.30 14.61 -18.42
C GLY A 385 28.60 14.10 -17.80
N SER A 386 29.21 14.89 -16.93
CA SER A 386 30.46 14.56 -16.25
C SER A 386 30.40 14.74 -14.74
N ARG A 387 31.15 13.91 -14.01
CA ARG A 387 31.38 14.02 -12.56
C ARG A 387 32.39 15.10 -12.19
N GLY A 388 33.01 15.78 -13.16
CA GLY A 388 34.06 16.77 -12.94
C GLY A 388 33.63 17.94 -12.05
N ASN A 389 34.57 18.50 -11.28
CA ASN A 389 34.30 19.58 -10.32
C ASN A 389 34.00 20.94 -10.98
N HIS A 390 34.30 21.06 -12.28
CA HIS A 390 34.10 22.25 -13.10
C HIS A 390 33.51 21.86 -14.46
N ALA A 391 32.73 20.77 -14.50
CA ALA A 391 32.09 20.32 -15.72
C ALA A 391 31.16 21.41 -16.28
N GLU A 392 31.11 21.53 -17.60
CA GLU A 392 30.12 22.38 -18.27
C GLU A 392 28.70 21.87 -17.99
N ASN A 393 27.70 22.70 -18.27
CA ASN A 393 26.30 22.28 -18.18
C ASN A 393 26.04 21.14 -19.19
N PRO A 394 25.61 19.94 -18.75
CA PRO A 394 25.27 18.87 -19.68
C PRO A 394 23.96 19.21 -20.40
N ASP A 395 24.01 19.41 -21.71
CA ASP A 395 22.83 19.79 -22.51
C ASP A 395 21.74 18.71 -22.51
N ASP A 396 22.15 17.45 -22.35
CA ASP A 396 21.33 16.27 -22.19
C ASP A 396 21.15 15.86 -20.71
N GLY A 397 21.49 16.73 -19.75
CA GLY A 397 21.38 16.42 -18.32
C GLY A 397 19.94 16.33 -17.79
N ILE A 398 19.81 16.08 -16.49
CA ILE A 398 18.52 16.00 -15.78
C ILE A 398 18.34 17.23 -14.89
N ALA A 399 17.26 18.00 -15.08
CA ALA A 399 16.97 19.16 -14.25
C ALA A 399 16.56 18.76 -12.82
N LEU A 400 16.60 19.71 -11.89
CA LEU A 400 15.90 19.49 -10.62
C LEU A 400 14.39 19.41 -10.89
N ASP A 401 13.69 18.60 -10.11
CA ASP A 401 12.25 18.31 -10.24
C ASP A 401 11.84 17.61 -11.56
N GLU A 402 12.79 17.30 -12.44
CA GLU A 402 12.55 16.43 -13.60
C GLU A 402 12.46 14.98 -13.13
N THR A 403 11.38 14.30 -13.52
CA THR A 403 11.18 12.89 -13.18
C THR A 403 11.95 12.00 -14.15
N PHE A 404 12.65 11.01 -13.62
CA PHE A 404 13.33 9.96 -14.37
C PHE A 404 13.29 8.66 -13.58
N ALA A 405 13.52 7.55 -14.27
CA ALA A 405 13.68 6.25 -13.64
C ALA A 405 15.12 5.75 -13.76
N TYR A 406 15.56 4.95 -12.80
CA TYR A 406 16.76 4.12 -12.94
C TYR A 406 16.43 2.63 -12.78
N GLU A 407 17.24 1.78 -13.42
CA GLU A 407 17.34 0.36 -13.13
C GLU A 407 18.80 0.05 -12.75
N ILE A 408 19.00 -0.60 -11.60
CA ILE A 408 20.25 -1.21 -11.18
C ILE A 408 19.99 -2.71 -11.12
N ALA A 409 20.60 -3.49 -12.01
CA ALA A 409 20.40 -4.93 -12.09
C ALA A 409 21.73 -5.66 -12.06
N VAL A 410 21.86 -6.67 -11.21
CA VAL A 410 22.91 -7.68 -11.32
C VAL A 410 22.26 -8.97 -11.82
N ARG A 411 22.80 -9.52 -12.90
CA ARG A 411 22.33 -10.76 -13.51
C ARG A 411 23.52 -11.65 -13.83
N GLY A 412 23.39 -12.93 -13.52
CA GLY A 412 24.29 -13.95 -14.02
C GLY A 412 24.24 -14.04 -15.54
N GLU A 413 25.41 -14.09 -16.16
CA GLU A 413 25.57 -14.47 -17.56
C GLU A 413 26.55 -15.65 -17.69
N GLU A 414 26.04 -16.83 -18.06
CA GLU A 414 26.89 -17.98 -18.35
C GLU A 414 27.76 -17.73 -19.60
N ARG A 415 29.08 -17.83 -19.44
CA ARG A 415 30.06 -17.83 -20.53
C ARG A 415 31.03 -18.98 -20.34
N ASP A 416 31.10 -19.87 -21.33
CA ASP A 416 31.97 -21.05 -21.32
C ASP A 416 31.81 -21.93 -20.06
N GLY A 417 30.57 -22.02 -19.53
CA GLY A 417 30.24 -22.81 -18.33
C GLY A 417 30.63 -22.16 -17.00
N VAL A 418 30.96 -20.87 -17.00
CA VAL A 418 31.19 -20.04 -15.81
C VAL A 418 30.13 -18.96 -15.74
N GLU A 419 29.52 -18.78 -14.57
CA GLU A 419 28.54 -17.71 -14.33
C GLU A 419 29.29 -16.40 -14.04
N HIS A 420 29.00 -15.35 -14.80
CA HIS A 420 29.59 -14.03 -14.62
C HIS A 420 28.57 -13.05 -14.02
N PRO A 421 28.86 -12.37 -12.89
CA PRO A 421 27.96 -11.39 -12.31
C PRO A 421 28.04 -10.08 -13.11
N MET A 422 27.05 -9.82 -13.97
CA MET A 422 27.01 -8.64 -14.82
C MET A 422 26.14 -7.55 -14.20
N LEU A 423 26.73 -6.37 -13.97
CA LEU A 423 26.04 -5.17 -13.52
C LEU A 423 25.53 -4.36 -14.71
N HIS A 424 24.21 -4.19 -14.78
CA HIS A 424 23.49 -3.41 -15.75
C HIS A 424 22.92 -2.17 -15.08
N VAL A 425 23.14 -0.99 -15.68
CA VAL A 425 22.63 0.28 -15.15
C VAL A 425 21.98 1.06 -16.28
N ALA A 426 20.75 1.50 -16.06
CA ALA A 426 19.99 2.26 -17.04
C ALA A 426 19.25 3.44 -16.43
N ILE A 427 19.09 4.51 -17.21
CA ILE A 427 18.29 5.69 -16.91
C ILE A 427 17.21 5.85 -17.97
N THR A 428 15.95 5.97 -17.56
CA THR A 428 14.80 6.18 -18.45
C THR A 428 14.17 7.54 -18.17
N ARG A 429 13.93 8.33 -19.21
CA ARG A 429 13.28 9.65 -19.12
C ARG A 429 11.75 9.51 -19.19
N ASP A 430 11.06 10.61 -18.86
CA ASP A 430 9.60 10.71 -18.96
C ASP A 430 9.06 10.49 -20.39
N ASP A 431 9.83 10.85 -21.42
CA ASP A 431 9.52 10.59 -22.83
C ASP A 431 9.75 9.13 -23.28
N GLY A 432 10.23 8.28 -22.36
CA GLY A 432 10.55 6.87 -22.61
C GLY A 432 11.92 6.63 -23.24
N SER A 433 12.71 7.68 -23.51
CA SER A 433 14.10 7.49 -23.94
C SER A 433 14.93 6.84 -22.83
N ARG A 434 15.82 5.93 -23.21
CA ARG A 434 16.60 5.11 -22.28
C ARG A 434 18.09 5.19 -22.60
N ILE A 435 18.89 5.39 -21.56
CA ILE A 435 20.35 5.51 -21.60
C ILE A 435 20.91 4.37 -20.76
N GLU A 436 21.74 3.52 -21.36
CA GLU A 436 22.38 2.38 -20.71
C GLU A 436 23.88 2.59 -20.64
N ALA A 437 24.48 2.18 -19.52
CA ALA A 437 25.91 1.95 -19.47
C ALA A 437 26.24 0.62 -20.17
N GLU A 438 27.46 0.49 -20.68
CA GLU A 438 27.98 -0.82 -21.06
C GLU A 438 27.95 -1.74 -19.82
N PRO A 439 27.41 -2.97 -19.93
CA PRO A 439 27.36 -3.90 -18.80
C PRO A 439 28.74 -4.10 -18.17
N TYR A 440 28.83 -3.94 -16.86
CA TYR A 440 30.09 -4.05 -16.13
C TYR A 440 30.27 -5.47 -15.62
N ASP A 441 31.34 -6.12 -16.04
CA ASP A 441 31.70 -7.48 -15.61
C ASP A 441 32.38 -7.44 -14.23
N MET A 442 31.70 -7.96 -13.21
CA MET A 442 32.19 -7.96 -11.83
C MET A 442 32.90 -9.26 -11.43
N SER A 443 33.28 -10.11 -12.39
CA SER A 443 33.87 -11.43 -12.11
C SER A 443 35.17 -11.35 -11.30
N GLU A 444 35.97 -10.30 -11.52
CA GLU A 444 37.23 -10.07 -10.83
C GLU A 444 37.09 -9.09 -9.65
N SER A 445 35.85 -8.71 -9.30
CA SER A 445 35.60 -7.68 -8.28
C SER A 445 35.58 -8.21 -6.83
N GLY A 446 35.72 -9.53 -6.63
CA GLY A 446 35.83 -10.15 -5.31
C GLY A 446 34.51 -10.50 -4.61
N TYR A 447 33.36 -10.21 -5.24
CA TYR A 447 32.03 -10.38 -4.64
C TYR A 447 31.42 -11.79 -4.74
N SER A 448 32.04 -12.69 -5.50
CA SER A 448 31.54 -14.06 -5.72
C SER A 448 32.16 -15.06 -4.72
N VAL A 449 32.05 -14.76 -3.42
CA VAL A 449 32.65 -15.56 -2.33
C VAL A 449 31.58 -16.03 -1.33
N ALA A 450 31.92 -16.99 -0.47
CA ALA A 450 30.97 -17.60 0.46
C ALA A 450 30.62 -16.69 1.66
N ASP A 451 31.52 -15.79 2.04
CA ASP A 451 31.43 -14.91 3.21
C ASP A 451 31.19 -13.45 2.84
N ASP A 452 30.33 -13.25 1.83
CA ASP A 452 29.82 -11.96 1.40
C ASP A 452 28.31 -12.02 1.10
N PHE A 453 27.67 -10.86 1.08
CA PHE A 453 26.23 -10.71 0.89
C PHE A 453 25.90 -9.30 0.41
N MET A 454 24.78 -9.17 -0.27
CA MET A 454 24.32 -7.94 -0.91
C MET A 454 23.02 -7.46 -0.30
N TYR A 455 22.83 -6.15 -0.36
CA TYR A 455 21.55 -5.50 -0.09
C TYR A 455 21.45 -4.18 -0.87
N PHE A 456 20.26 -3.87 -1.35
CA PHE A 456 19.98 -2.59 -1.99
C PHE A 456 19.83 -1.46 -0.98
N LYS A 457 20.10 -0.24 -1.44
CA LYS A 457 19.82 1.01 -0.72
C LYS A 457 19.27 2.05 -1.67
N ALA A 458 18.29 2.83 -1.20
CA ALA A 458 17.66 3.89 -2.00
C ALA A 458 17.26 5.07 -1.11
N GLY A 459 17.41 6.30 -1.61
CA GLY A 459 17.05 7.51 -0.88
C GLY A 459 17.97 8.68 -1.22
N ALA A 460 18.33 9.47 -0.21
CA ALA A 460 19.25 10.59 -0.32
C ALA A 460 20.45 10.40 0.61
N TYR A 461 21.56 9.91 0.06
CA TYR A 461 22.84 9.85 0.77
C TYR A 461 23.74 11.00 0.30
N SER A 462 23.86 12.02 1.16
CA SER A 462 24.62 13.22 0.81
C SER A 462 26.07 12.85 0.57
N GLN A 463 26.72 13.54 -0.38
CA GLN A 463 28.16 13.40 -0.62
C GLN A 463 28.88 14.72 -0.40
N ASN A 464 28.29 15.55 0.48
CA ASN A 464 28.80 16.83 0.92
C ASN A 464 28.69 17.00 2.43
N ASN A 465 29.84 16.99 3.11
CA ASN A 465 29.98 17.26 4.53
C ASN A 465 30.82 18.53 4.80
N THR A 466 30.90 19.43 3.81
CA THR A 466 31.78 20.62 3.85
C THR A 466 31.03 21.94 3.75
N SER A 467 29.71 21.91 3.78
CA SER A 467 28.93 23.14 3.89
C SER A 467 29.27 23.84 5.20
N ASP A 468 29.63 25.13 5.13
CA ASP A 468 29.83 25.98 6.30
C ASP A 468 28.51 26.54 6.86
N ARG A 469 27.39 26.23 6.20
CA ARG A 469 26.01 26.58 6.58
C ARG A 469 25.09 25.38 6.42
N PRO A 470 25.33 24.29 7.18
CA PRO A 470 24.57 23.05 7.05
C PRO A 470 23.07 23.22 7.33
N ASP A 471 22.68 24.23 8.10
CA ASP A 471 21.28 24.59 8.37
C ASP A 471 20.52 25.17 7.17
N ARG A 472 21.23 25.51 6.08
CA ARG A 472 20.67 26.18 4.89
C ARG A 472 20.95 25.44 3.59
N ASP A 473 21.53 24.25 3.67
CA ASP A 473 21.92 23.45 2.52
C ASP A 473 21.44 22.02 2.75
N TYR A 474 20.91 21.38 1.72
CA TYR A 474 20.37 20.01 1.84
C TYR A 474 20.26 19.37 0.46
N ASP A 475 20.30 18.03 0.46
CA ASP A 475 19.90 17.21 -0.67
C ASP A 475 18.48 16.69 -0.40
N GLN A 476 17.62 16.72 -1.43
CA GLN A 476 16.26 16.20 -1.36
C GLN A 476 15.92 15.45 -2.64
N VAL A 477 15.38 14.25 -2.45
CA VAL A 477 14.98 13.34 -3.52
C VAL A 477 13.57 12.83 -3.21
N THR A 478 12.68 12.84 -4.19
CA THR A 478 11.31 12.32 -4.05
C THR A 478 11.14 11.12 -4.95
N PHE A 479 10.79 9.98 -4.37
CA PHE A 479 10.49 8.74 -5.09
C PHE A 479 8.99 8.65 -5.35
N PHE A 480 8.63 8.20 -6.55
CA PHE A 480 7.27 7.94 -7.00
C PHE A 480 7.02 6.45 -7.20
N GLU A 481 8.09 5.67 -7.37
CA GLU A 481 8.08 4.21 -7.47
C GLU A 481 9.40 3.69 -6.91
N LEU A 482 9.36 2.57 -6.19
CA LEU A 482 10.53 1.82 -5.73
C LEU A 482 10.16 0.35 -5.68
N ASP A 483 10.86 -0.46 -6.46
CA ASP A 483 10.61 -1.89 -6.61
C ASP A 483 11.94 -2.66 -6.57
N VAL A 484 11.92 -3.83 -5.94
CA VAL A 484 13.06 -4.74 -5.86
C VAL A 484 12.62 -6.17 -6.15
N GLU A 485 13.39 -6.85 -6.99
CA GLU A 485 13.15 -8.24 -7.39
C GLU A 485 14.44 -9.06 -7.25
N HIS A 486 14.30 -10.31 -6.82
CA HIS A 486 15.39 -11.29 -6.77
C HIS A 486 14.99 -12.56 -7.51
N GLY A 487 16.00 -13.27 -8.02
CA GLY A 487 15.85 -14.64 -8.48
C GLY A 487 15.63 -15.62 -7.33
N SER A 488 15.00 -16.75 -7.66
CA SER A 488 14.68 -17.86 -6.75
C SER A 488 15.74 -18.93 -6.72
#